data_AF-A0A958U7B6-F1
#
_entry.id   AF-A0A958U7B6-F1
#
_cell.length_a   1.000
_cell.length_b   1.000
_cell.length_c   1.000
_cell.angle_alpha   90.00
_cell.angle_beta   90.00
_cell.angle_gamma   90.00
#
_symmetry.space_group_name_H-M   'P 1'
#
loop_
_entity.id
_entity.type
_entity.pdbx_description
1 polymer ?
#
loop_
_entity_poly.entity_id
_entity_poly.type
_entity_poly.pdbx_seq_one_letter_code
_entity_poly.pdbx_strand_id
1 'polypeptide(L)'
;MKFLIPFSFLLLTVVSCSLKNDTESVQENDIDTFDLTVSMVENPENGDAVGTVIGISNGGALTFSIESQNPEGSMEIDPSTGNLTVLDKREFEYQINPMLTATVSVTDGTITETAAVTVNLEERTNVFIGDVILNTQEEVDTFGAERYTEVSGYVFIGYQQGIDITNLEPLLGLNYIGNYLVVSFNEQLNNLDGLESLIHVKTFLQINNNPVLTNINGLKNLEKVGDSQFLSSGSVTILQNPLLQNLDGLSDLREVSAYIHIRENQSLLNIDGLSEIENIESLVIFDNDQITNIDGLRSTSFIVKEIIIKFNDGLVNFCGLEPTLSTNNFQGTYDVAFNAYNPTQQQIENGECSQ
;
A
#
# COMPACT_ATOMS: atom_id res chain seq x y z
N MET A 1 -63.37 -36.54 -2.92
CA MET A 1 -62.73 -37.70 -2.23
C MET A 1 -61.41 -37.18 -1.66
N LYS A 2 -61.10 -37.17 -0.36
CA LYS A 2 -61.56 -37.92 0.82
C LYS A 2 -61.76 -36.98 2.03
N PHE A 3 -62.67 -37.40 2.90
CA PHE A 3 -62.90 -36.93 4.28
C PHE A 3 -61.69 -37.21 5.19
N LEU A 4 -61.41 -36.38 6.21
CA LEU A 4 -61.81 -36.59 7.63
C LEU A 4 -61.19 -35.55 8.61
N ILE A 5 -62.02 -35.18 9.60
CA ILE A 5 -61.94 -34.19 10.71
C ILE A 5 -61.44 -34.93 11.99
N PRO A 6 -60.78 -34.36 13.05
CA PRO A 6 -61.44 -33.59 14.15
C PRO A 6 -60.62 -32.46 14.83
N PHE A 7 -61.22 -31.33 15.24
CA PHE A 7 -62.13 -31.08 16.39
C PHE A 7 -61.42 -31.14 17.75
N SER A 8 -61.24 -29.98 18.40
CA SER A 8 -61.29 -29.91 19.86
C SER A 8 -61.83 -28.57 20.32
N PHE A 9 -62.74 -28.65 21.28
CA PHE A 9 -63.71 -27.67 21.72
C PHE A 9 -63.13 -26.79 22.83
N LEU A 10 -63.43 -25.50 22.75
CA LEU A 10 -63.26 -24.51 23.80
C LEU A 10 -64.32 -24.74 24.89
N LEU A 11 -63.91 -24.82 26.16
CA LEU A 11 -64.81 -24.52 27.28
C LEU A 11 -64.05 -23.93 28.48
N LEU A 12 -64.47 -22.72 28.83
CA LEU A 12 -64.03 -21.86 29.92
C LEU A 12 -64.52 -22.40 31.28
N THR A 13 -63.72 -22.33 32.36
CA THR A 13 -64.23 -21.94 33.69
C THR A 13 -63.12 -21.39 34.59
N VAL A 14 -63.53 -20.34 35.31
CA VAL A 14 -62.88 -19.49 36.31
C VAL A 14 -62.23 -20.20 37.49
N VAL A 15 -61.12 -19.64 37.98
CA VAL A 15 -60.74 -19.71 39.40
C VAL A 15 -60.40 -18.31 39.92
N SER A 16 -61.08 -17.98 41.01
CA SER A 16 -61.02 -16.74 41.78
C SER A 16 -59.68 -16.54 42.49
N CYS A 17 -59.31 -15.27 42.69
CA CYS A 17 -58.11 -14.80 43.37
C CYS A 17 -57.92 -15.38 44.79
N SER A 18 -56.65 -15.64 45.12
CA SER A 18 -56.12 -15.59 46.48
C SER A 18 -55.01 -14.55 46.48
N LEU A 19 -55.25 -13.40 47.12
CA LEU A 19 -54.25 -12.39 47.43
C LEU A 19 -53.14 -13.03 48.27
N LYS A 20 -51.98 -13.26 47.66
CA LYS A 20 -50.71 -13.28 48.38
C LYS A 20 -50.02 -11.96 48.04
N ASN A 21 -49.73 -11.18 49.08
CA ASN A 21 -48.85 -10.03 49.01
C ASN A 21 -47.48 -10.51 48.52
N ASP A 22 -47.22 -10.38 47.24
CA ASP A 22 -45.86 -10.27 46.75
C ASP A 22 -45.64 -8.77 46.54
N THR A 23 -44.71 -8.25 47.34
CA THR A 23 -44.09 -6.93 47.26
C THR A 23 -44.15 -6.32 45.86
N GLU A 24 -44.56 -5.05 45.75
CA GLU A 24 -44.19 -4.24 44.59
C GLU A 24 -42.71 -4.49 44.32
N SER A 25 -42.37 -5.12 43.20
CA SER A 25 -41.00 -5.15 42.73
C SER A 25 -40.65 -3.69 42.49
N VAL A 26 -39.93 -3.08 43.42
CA VAL A 26 -39.23 -1.83 43.13
C VAL A 26 -38.28 -2.21 42.00
N GLN A 27 -38.63 -1.82 40.78
CA GLN A 27 -37.72 -1.98 39.66
C GLN A 27 -36.52 -1.10 40.04
N GLU A 28 -35.38 -1.74 40.37
CA GLU A 28 -34.18 -0.99 40.68
C GLU A 28 -33.87 -0.09 39.49
N ASN A 29 -33.52 1.16 39.81
CA ASN A 29 -33.06 2.06 38.78
C ASN A 29 -31.78 1.48 38.18
N ASP A 30 -31.68 1.47 36.86
CA ASP A 30 -30.58 0.85 36.13
C ASP A 30 -30.27 1.63 34.86
N ILE A 31 -29.01 1.59 34.43
CA ILE A 31 -28.53 2.20 33.20
C ILE A 31 -27.75 1.14 32.41
N ASP A 32 -28.26 0.75 31.26
CA ASP A 32 -27.52 -0.03 30.29
C ASP A 32 -26.77 0.91 29.33
N THR A 33 -25.45 0.81 29.26
CA THR A 33 -24.60 1.54 28.31
C THR A 33 -24.07 0.62 27.21
N PHE A 34 -23.77 1.21 26.05
CA PHE A 34 -23.20 0.49 24.91
C PHE A 34 -21.91 1.18 24.46
N ASP A 35 -20.84 0.40 24.36
CA ASP A 35 -19.58 0.88 23.79
C ASP A 35 -19.77 1.27 22.33
N LEU A 36 -19.18 2.40 21.94
CA LEU A 36 -19.18 2.90 20.58
C LEU A 36 -17.84 2.55 19.92
N THR A 37 -17.87 1.73 18.87
CA THR A 37 -16.71 1.55 17.99
C THR A 37 -17.07 1.99 16.59
N VAL A 38 -16.32 2.96 16.07
CA VAL A 38 -16.53 3.53 14.72
C VAL A 38 -15.22 3.58 13.95
N SER A 39 -15.33 3.64 12.63
CA SER A 39 -14.24 4.00 11.74
C SER A 39 -14.57 5.30 11.02
N MET A 40 -13.59 6.17 10.81
CA MET A 40 -13.75 7.39 10.02
C MET A 40 -12.45 7.79 9.33
N VAL A 41 -12.58 8.50 8.20
CA VAL A 41 -11.42 9.00 7.46
C VAL A 41 -10.74 10.13 8.24
N GLU A 42 -9.41 10.16 8.24
CA GLU A 42 -8.61 11.22 8.86
C GLU A 42 -8.86 12.61 8.24
N ASN A 43 -8.36 13.65 8.91
CA ASN A 43 -8.56 15.05 8.52
C ASN A 43 -10.04 15.46 8.33
N PRO A 44 -10.95 15.12 9.27
CA PRO A 44 -12.31 15.66 9.28
C PRO A 44 -12.31 17.17 9.52
N GLU A 45 -13.46 17.82 9.39
CA GLU A 45 -13.65 19.20 9.83
C GLU A 45 -14.18 19.26 11.27
N ASN A 46 -13.88 20.34 11.98
CA ASN A 46 -14.45 20.55 13.32
C ASN A 46 -15.98 20.59 13.24
N GLY A 47 -16.64 19.84 14.11
CA GLY A 47 -18.09 19.66 14.13
C GLY A 47 -18.59 18.45 13.32
N ASP A 48 -17.73 17.76 12.58
CA ASP A 48 -18.10 16.51 11.92
C ASP A 48 -18.52 15.45 12.95
N ALA A 49 -19.52 14.65 12.60
CA ALA A 49 -20.05 13.63 13.49
C ALA A 49 -19.11 12.42 13.58
N VAL A 50 -18.81 12.00 14.81
CA VAL A 50 -18.04 10.78 15.11
C VAL A 50 -18.98 9.61 15.33
N GLY A 51 -20.06 9.83 16.08
CA GLY A 51 -21.07 8.82 16.39
C GLY A 51 -21.93 9.25 17.58
N THR A 52 -22.69 8.31 18.16
CA THR A 52 -23.57 8.59 19.28
C THR A 52 -23.37 7.53 20.35
N VAL A 53 -23.09 7.95 21.58
CA VAL A 53 -23.11 7.05 22.74
C VAL A 53 -24.56 6.83 23.16
N ILE A 54 -24.94 5.57 23.31
CA ILE A 54 -26.31 5.18 23.64
C ILE A 54 -26.34 4.63 25.06
N GLY A 55 -27.31 5.12 25.84
CA GLY A 55 -27.69 4.53 27.12
C GLY A 55 -29.21 4.34 27.20
N ILE A 56 -29.65 3.36 27.98
CA ILE A 56 -31.07 3.10 28.25
C ILE A 56 -31.25 3.12 29.77
N SER A 57 -32.22 3.90 30.27
CA SER A 57 -32.54 3.98 31.69
C SER A 57 -34.04 3.86 31.94
N ASN A 58 -34.38 3.30 33.10
CA ASN A 58 -35.74 3.29 33.66
C ASN A 58 -35.95 4.39 34.73
N GLY A 59 -34.91 5.16 35.07
CA GLY A 59 -34.89 6.19 36.12
C GLY A 59 -35.09 7.63 35.65
N GLY A 60 -34.98 7.92 34.36
CA GLY A 60 -35.21 9.28 33.85
C GLY A 60 -34.52 9.60 32.54
N ALA A 61 -34.41 10.91 32.27
CA ALA A 61 -33.66 11.42 31.13
C ALA A 61 -32.16 11.30 31.39
N LEU A 62 -31.42 10.82 30.39
CA LEU A 62 -29.98 10.67 30.48
C LEU A 62 -29.24 11.96 30.12
N THR A 63 -28.10 12.13 30.74
CA THR A 63 -27.11 13.15 30.44
C THR A 63 -25.75 12.52 30.20
N PHE A 64 -24.99 13.12 29.29
CA PHE A 64 -23.74 12.56 28.78
C PHE A 64 -22.58 13.53 29.00
N SER A 65 -21.41 13.01 29.35
CA SER A 65 -20.18 13.82 29.44
C SER A 65 -18.93 12.96 29.20
N ILE A 66 -17.89 13.53 28.59
CA ILE A 66 -16.60 12.84 28.41
C ILE A 66 -15.82 12.93 29.73
N GLU A 67 -15.48 11.79 30.33
CA GLU A 67 -14.64 11.72 31.53
C GLU A 67 -13.15 11.78 31.18
N SER A 68 -12.77 11.10 30.10
CA SER A 68 -11.42 11.10 29.57
C SER A 68 -11.45 10.82 28.07
N GLN A 69 -10.43 11.30 27.38
CA GLN A 69 -10.21 11.03 25.97
C GLN A 69 -8.72 11.09 25.66
N ASN A 70 -8.30 10.32 24.67
CA ASN A 70 -6.94 10.29 24.16
C ASN A 70 -6.99 10.33 22.61
N PRO A 71 -6.47 11.39 21.98
CA PRO A 71 -5.90 12.61 22.58
C PRO A 71 -6.90 13.46 23.37
N GLU A 72 -6.40 14.21 24.35
CA GLU A 72 -7.22 15.14 25.14
C GLU A 72 -7.74 16.29 24.27
N GLY A 73 -9.05 16.58 24.31
CA GLY A 73 -9.66 17.65 23.52
C GLY A 73 -9.99 17.27 22.07
N SER A 74 -9.86 16.00 21.69
CA SER A 74 -10.18 15.53 20.34
C SER A 74 -11.67 15.60 20.02
N MET A 75 -12.54 15.19 20.94
CA MET A 75 -13.99 15.13 20.76
C MET A 75 -14.73 16.03 21.76
N GLU A 76 -15.93 16.44 21.36
CA GLU A 76 -16.96 17.01 22.24
C GLU A 76 -18.23 16.17 22.17
N ILE A 77 -19.04 16.18 23.24
CA ILE A 77 -20.30 15.44 23.32
C ILE A 77 -21.46 16.37 23.63
N ASP A 78 -22.57 16.22 22.90
CA ASP A 78 -23.82 16.87 23.25
C ASP A 78 -24.41 16.21 24.51
N PRO A 79 -24.59 16.96 25.62
CA PRO A 79 -24.94 16.38 26.91
C PRO A 79 -26.37 15.85 26.97
N SER A 80 -27.23 16.15 25.99
CA SER A 80 -28.63 15.73 25.95
C SER A 80 -28.89 14.57 24.99
N THR A 81 -28.04 14.41 23.98
CA THR A 81 -28.24 13.42 22.91
C THR A 81 -27.15 12.35 22.86
N GLY A 82 -26.00 12.57 23.50
CA GLY A 82 -24.85 11.65 23.43
C GLY A 82 -24.11 11.69 22.08
N ASN A 83 -24.46 12.64 21.19
CA ASN A 83 -23.77 12.82 19.91
C ASN A 83 -22.35 13.33 20.14
N LEU A 84 -21.37 12.61 19.60
CA LEU A 84 -19.97 13.00 19.57
C LEU A 84 -19.64 13.70 18.25
N THR A 85 -18.97 14.84 18.35
CA THR A 85 -18.44 15.60 17.21
C THR A 85 -16.95 15.85 17.38
N VAL A 86 -16.26 16.08 16.26
CA VAL A 86 -14.85 16.47 16.24
C VAL A 86 -14.70 17.86 16.85
N LEU A 87 -13.97 17.97 17.95
CA LEU A 87 -13.65 19.25 18.58
C LEU A 87 -12.38 19.86 17.99
N ASP A 88 -11.34 19.05 17.82
CA ASP A 88 -10.07 19.47 17.22
C ASP A 88 -9.62 18.48 16.14
N LYS A 89 -9.83 18.84 14.87
CA LYS A 89 -9.44 18.03 13.73
C LYS A 89 -7.96 17.69 13.64
N ARG A 90 -7.09 18.49 14.30
CA ARG A 90 -5.64 18.24 14.30
C ARG A 90 -5.27 16.96 15.05
N GLU A 91 -6.16 16.48 15.91
CA GLU A 91 -5.98 15.22 16.63
C GLU A 91 -6.37 14.00 15.77
N PHE A 92 -7.04 14.21 14.64
CA PHE A 92 -7.53 13.17 13.73
C PHE A 92 -6.59 12.99 12.53
N GLU A 93 -5.31 12.79 12.81
CA GLU A 93 -4.26 12.53 11.81
C GLU A 93 -3.82 11.07 11.95
N TYR A 94 -4.04 10.24 10.92
CA TYR A 94 -3.84 8.79 10.98
C TYR A 94 -2.41 8.42 11.37
N GLN A 95 -1.42 9.19 10.89
CA GLN A 95 0.00 8.94 11.17
C GLN A 95 0.42 9.34 12.60
N ILE A 96 -0.41 10.10 13.33
CA ILE A 96 -0.15 10.53 14.71
C ILE A 96 -1.02 9.71 15.68
N ASN A 97 -2.33 9.66 15.42
CA ASN A 97 -3.35 9.04 16.26
C ASN A 97 -4.23 8.11 15.41
N PRO A 98 -3.73 6.94 14.97
CA PRO A 98 -4.51 6.02 14.13
C PRO A 98 -5.75 5.48 14.86
N MET A 99 -5.79 5.61 16.18
CA MET A 99 -6.91 5.23 17.02
C MET A 99 -7.08 6.28 18.13
N LEU A 100 -8.29 6.83 18.24
CA LEU A 100 -8.68 7.71 19.33
C LEU A 100 -9.62 6.96 20.28
N THR A 101 -9.53 7.26 21.57
CA THR A 101 -10.39 6.64 22.59
C THR A 101 -11.01 7.68 23.51
N ALA A 102 -12.20 7.37 24.05
CA ALA A 102 -12.80 8.14 25.13
C ALA A 102 -13.59 7.25 26.09
N THR A 103 -13.76 7.72 27.33
CA THR A 103 -14.69 7.15 28.30
C THR A 103 -15.78 8.17 28.55
N VAL A 104 -17.02 7.81 28.25
CA VAL A 104 -18.19 8.68 28.37
C VAL A 104 -19.01 8.26 29.58
N SER A 105 -19.27 9.20 30.46
CA SER A 105 -20.21 9.10 31.58
C SER A 105 -21.64 9.24 31.08
N VAL A 106 -22.50 8.30 31.47
CA VAL A 106 -23.93 8.27 31.15
C VAL A 106 -24.70 8.21 32.47
N THR A 107 -25.48 9.25 32.76
CA THR A 107 -26.16 9.37 34.06
C THR A 107 -27.58 9.89 33.94
N ASP A 108 -28.47 9.37 34.77
CA ASP A 108 -29.83 9.90 34.97
C ASP A 108 -29.92 10.87 36.17
N GLY A 109 -28.77 11.22 36.76
CA GLY A 109 -28.65 12.06 37.94
C GLY A 109 -28.65 11.30 39.28
N THR A 110 -28.92 9.98 39.26
CA THR A 110 -28.86 9.12 40.46
C THR A 110 -27.86 7.97 40.30
N ILE A 111 -27.80 7.38 39.11
CA ILE A 111 -26.84 6.32 38.74
C ILE A 111 -25.97 6.85 37.61
N THR A 112 -24.73 6.39 37.58
CA THR A 112 -23.76 6.72 36.53
C THR A 112 -23.10 5.44 36.08
N GLU A 113 -23.14 5.19 34.79
CA GLU A 113 -22.40 4.12 34.12
C GLU A 113 -21.52 4.72 33.03
N THR A 114 -20.56 3.94 32.54
CA THR A 114 -19.63 4.41 31.51
C THR A 114 -19.77 3.63 30.21
N ALA A 115 -19.51 4.28 29.09
CA ALA A 115 -19.31 3.65 27.78
C ALA A 115 -17.91 3.95 27.27
N ALA A 116 -17.24 2.95 26.71
CA ALA A 116 -16.01 3.16 25.96
C ALA A 116 -16.33 3.60 24.53
N VAL A 117 -15.54 4.55 24.03
CA VAL A 117 -15.56 5.01 22.64
C VAL A 117 -14.21 4.67 22.02
N THR A 118 -14.23 4.00 20.87
CA THR A 118 -13.06 3.74 20.04
C THR A 118 -13.32 4.25 18.63
N VAL A 119 -12.47 5.13 18.14
CA VAL A 119 -12.49 5.67 16.78
C VAL A 119 -11.25 5.17 16.07
N ASN A 120 -11.41 4.27 15.11
CA ASN A 120 -10.32 3.84 14.24
C ASN A 120 -10.25 4.80 13.04
N LEU A 121 -9.10 5.44 12.84
CA LEU A 121 -8.93 6.27 11.66
C LEU A 121 -8.58 5.42 10.44
N GLU A 122 -9.10 5.86 9.30
CA GLU A 122 -8.71 5.37 7.99
C GLU A 122 -7.89 6.47 7.31
N GLU A 123 -6.71 6.10 6.79
CA GLU A 123 -5.87 7.01 6.02
C GLU A 123 -6.65 7.51 4.80
N ARG A 124 -6.59 8.82 4.55
CA ARG A 124 -7.30 9.42 3.44
C ARG A 124 -6.50 9.17 2.17
N THR A 125 -7.08 8.45 1.21
CA THR A 125 -6.55 8.46 -0.16
C THR A 125 -6.65 9.87 -0.73
N ASN A 126 -5.50 10.53 -0.82
CA ASN A 126 -5.40 11.87 -1.36
C ASN A 126 -4.84 11.78 -2.78
N VAL A 127 -5.69 11.99 -3.78
CA VAL A 127 -5.35 11.77 -5.18
C VAL A 127 -5.06 13.11 -5.84
N PHE A 128 -3.84 13.29 -6.34
CA PHE A 128 -3.53 14.38 -7.25
C PHE A 128 -4.08 14.03 -8.64
N ILE A 129 -4.94 14.89 -9.18
CA ILE A 129 -5.51 14.73 -10.52
C ILE A 129 -4.66 15.45 -11.55
N GLY A 130 -3.98 14.69 -12.40
CA GLY A 130 -3.13 15.17 -13.47
C GLY A 130 -1.71 14.60 -13.39
N ASP A 131 -0.81 15.25 -14.11
CA ASP A 131 0.59 14.88 -14.19
C ASP A 131 1.43 15.76 -13.24
N VAL A 132 2.47 15.16 -12.67
CA VAL A 132 3.38 15.80 -11.71
C VAL A 132 4.77 15.84 -12.31
N ILE A 133 5.39 17.02 -12.29
CA ILE A 133 6.77 17.23 -12.73
C ILE A 133 7.48 17.97 -11.60
N LEU A 134 8.53 17.35 -11.06
CA LEU A 134 9.34 17.86 -9.97
C LEU A 134 10.77 18.03 -10.50
N ASN A 135 11.23 19.26 -10.67
CA ASN A 135 12.56 19.63 -11.17
C ASN A 135 13.46 20.24 -10.09
N THR A 136 12.90 20.65 -8.96
CA THR A 136 13.67 21.22 -7.85
C THR A 136 13.28 20.58 -6.53
N GLN A 137 14.16 20.70 -5.53
CA GLN A 137 13.83 20.26 -4.17
C GLN A 137 12.61 21.01 -3.61
N GLU A 138 12.47 22.31 -3.91
CA GLU A 138 11.29 23.09 -3.49
C GLU A 138 9.98 22.53 -4.04
N GLU A 139 9.98 22.04 -5.28
CA GLU A 139 8.80 21.40 -5.88
C GLU A 139 8.50 20.05 -5.22
N VAL A 140 9.52 19.24 -4.91
CA VAL A 140 9.36 17.98 -4.15
C VAL A 140 8.78 18.27 -2.77
N ASP A 141 9.34 19.23 -2.05
CA ASP A 141 8.90 19.62 -0.71
C ASP A 141 7.46 20.16 -0.73
N THR A 142 7.13 21.00 -1.71
CA THR A 142 5.80 21.58 -1.87
C THR A 142 4.76 20.51 -2.20
N PHE A 143 5.07 19.60 -3.12
CA PHE A 143 4.15 18.52 -3.48
C PHE A 143 3.96 17.54 -2.32
N GLY A 144 5.04 17.18 -1.62
CA GLY A 144 4.99 16.29 -0.46
C GLY A 144 4.22 16.86 0.73
N ALA A 145 4.24 18.19 0.92
CA ALA A 145 3.46 18.86 1.96
C ALA A 145 1.94 18.67 1.79
N GLU A 146 1.47 18.43 0.57
CA GLU A 146 0.05 18.13 0.30
C GLU A 146 -0.34 16.70 0.66
N ARG A 147 0.63 15.82 0.96
CA ARG A 147 0.41 14.42 1.37
C ARG A 147 -0.47 13.65 0.40
N TYR A 148 -0.18 13.74 -0.90
CA TYR A 148 -0.85 12.90 -1.90
C TYR A 148 -0.39 11.46 -1.77
N THR A 149 -1.35 10.54 -1.72
CA THR A 149 -1.10 9.10 -1.70
C THR A 149 -1.17 8.49 -3.09
N GLU A 150 -1.77 9.19 -4.05
CA GLU A 150 -1.87 8.74 -5.43
C GLU A 150 -1.71 9.90 -6.41
N VAL A 151 -1.16 9.61 -7.59
CA VAL A 151 -1.16 10.51 -8.74
C VAL A 151 -1.92 9.84 -9.88
N SER A 152 -2.96 10.49 -10.41
CA SER A 152 -3.76 9.88 -11.49
C SER A 152 -3.00 9.80 -12.82
N GLY A 153 -2.06 10.71 -13.05
CA GLY A 153 -1.22 10.80 -14.24
C GLY A 153 0.16 10.20 -14.02
N TYR A 154 1.17 10.80 -14.66
CA TYR A 154 2.57 10.41 -14.46
C TYR A 154 3.27 11.27 -13.41
N VAL A 155 4.37 10.77 -12.88
CA VAL A 155 5.31 11.52 -12.04
C VAL A 155 6.67 11.54 -12.72
N PHE A 156 7.22 12.73 -12.87
CA PHE A 156 8.57 12.94 -13.38
C PHE A 156 9.40 13.62 -12.29
N ILE A 157 10.49 12.98 -11.86
CA ILE A 157 11.42 13.46 -10.85
C ILE A 157 12.76 13.72 -11.51
N GLY A 158 13.02 14.99 -11.75
CA GLY A 158 14.15 15.49 -12.51
C GLY A 158 13.95 15.30 -14.01
N TYR A 159 13.90 16.41 -14.78
CA TYR A 159 13.71 16.39 -16.24
C TYR A 159 14.75 17.20 -17.02
N GLN A 160 15.47 18.11 -16.37
CA GLN A 160 16.35 19.11 -17.03
C GLN A 160 17.73 19.22 -16.35
N GLN A 161 18.65 20.02 -16.89
CA GLN A 161 19.95 20.27 -16.26
C GLN A 161 19.84 21.25 -15.08
N GLY A 162 20.72 21.13 -14.08
CA GLY A 162 20.77 22.05 -12.93
C GLY A 162 19.80 21.71 -11.80
N ILE A 163 19.42 20.44 -11.67
CA ILE A 163 18.51 19.94 -10.63
C ILE A 163 19.22 19.90 -9.27
N ASP A 164 18.55 20.41 -8.24
CA ASP A 164 19.01 20.42 -6.85
C ASP A 164 18.27 19.42 -5.93
N ILE A 165 17.50 18.49 -6.52
CA ILE A 165 16.84 17.40 -5.80
C ILE A 165 17.89 16.50 -5.15
N THR A 166 17.80 16.39 -3.83
CA THR A 166 18.71 15.61 -2.97
C THR A 166 17.99 14.62 -2.08
N ASN A 167 16.69 14.80 -1.87
CA ASN A 167 15.88 13.94 -1.02
C ASN A 167 14.45 13.81 -1.59
N LEU A 168 13.87 12.61 -1.50
CA LEU A 168 12.49 12.34 -1.88
C LEU A 168 11.60 12.03 -0.68
N GLU A 169 12.10 12.12 0.56
CA GLU A 169 11.35 11.91 1.81
C GLU A 169 9.97 12.60 1.85
N PRO A 170 9.77 13.82 1.29
CA PRO A 170 8.44 14.41 1.21
C PRO A 170 7.40 13.56 0.45
N LEU A 171 7.83 12.62 -0.39
CA LEU A 171 6.99 11.74 -1.19
C LEU A 171 6.63 10.42 -0.49
N LEU A 172 7.01 10.23 0.79
CA LEU A 172 6.91 8.95 1.51
C LEU A 172 5.51 8.33 1.47
N GLY A 173 4.44 9.13 1.36
CA GLY A 173 3.06 8.64 1.30
C GLY A 173 2.57 8.20 -0.09
N LEU A 174 3.36 8.37 -1.16
CA LEU A 174 2.92 8.11 -2.52
C LEU A 174 2.89 6.61 -2.84
N ASN A 175 1.68 6.04 -2.91
CA ASN A 175 1.45 4.60 -3.04
C ASN A 175 1.21 4.14 -4.48
N TYR A 176 0.64 5.01 -5.31
CA TYR A 176 0.19 4.64 -6.65
C TYR A 176 0.41 5.77 -7.66
N ILE A 177 0.91 5.37 -8.84
CA ILE A 177 1.07 6.26 -10.00
C ILE A 177 0.25 5.68 -11.15
N GLY A 178 -0.78 6.42 -11.55
CA GLY A 178 -1.77 6.02 -12.54
C GLY A 178 -1.26 5.96 -13.98
N ASN A 179 -0.03 6.41 -14.23
CA ASN A 179 0.68 6.23 -15.48
C ASN A 179 2.13 5.75 -15.23
N TYR A 180 3.13 6.57 -15.52
CA TYR A 180 4.54 6.19 -15.38
C TYR A 180 5.29 7.02 -14.33
N LEU A 181 6.37 6.44 -13.81
CA LEU A 181 7.36 7.11 -12.99
C LEU A 181 8.66 7.23 -13.77
N VAL A 182 9.18 8.45 -13.91
CA VAL A 182 10.55 8.68 -14.39
C VAL A 182 11.35 9.39 -13.31
N VAL A 183 12.52 8.85 -12.97
CA VAL A 183 13.53 9.51 -12.12
C VAL A 183 14.79 9.72 -12.96
N SER A 184 15.02 10.96 -13.40
CA SER A 184 16.07 11.23 -14.38
C SER A 184 16.88 12.49 -14.11
N PHE A 185 18.15 12.48 -14.53
CA PHE A 185 19.02 13.67 -14.52
C PHE A 185 19.24 14.32 -13.13
N ASN A 186 18.99 13.61 -12.03
CA ASN A 186 19.21 14.16 -10.69
C ASN A 186 20.70 14.08 -10.33
N GLU A 187 21.41 15.20 -10.46
CA GLU A 187 22.88 15.26 -10.30
C GLU A 187 23.35 15.00 -8.87
N GLN A 188 22.47 15.16 -7.87
CA GLN A 188 22.81 15.08 -6.44
C GLN A 188 22.03 14.00 -5.67
N LEU A 189 21.07 13.34 -6.29
CA LEU A 189 20.21 12.34 -5.65
C LEU A 189 20.96 11.00 -5.51
N ASN A 190 21.24 10.60 -4.27
CA ASN A 190 22.10 9.44 -3.95
C ASN A 190 21.33 8.12 -3.76
N ASN A 191 20.03 8.20 -3.45
CA ASN A 191 19.11 7.08 -3.28
C ASN A 191 17.69 7.51 -3.68
N LEU A 192 16.72 6.60 -3.59
CA LEU A 192 15.30 6.91 -3.81
C LEU A 192 14.49 6.93 -2.50
N ASP A 193 15.16 7.12 -1.36
CA ASP A 193 14.52 7.12 -0.05
C ASP A 193 13.46 8.24 0.00
N GLY A 194 12.26 7.88 0.47
CA GLY A 194 11.02 8.64 0.33
C GLY A 194 10.04 8.09 -0.70
N LEU A 195 10.33 7.00 -1.42
CA LEU A 195 9.37 6.29 -2.27
C LEU A 195 8.88 4.97 -1.67
N GLU A 196 9.14 4.71 -0.38
CA GLU A 196 8.97 3.41 0.25
C GLU A 196 7.53 2.91 0.22
N SER A 197 6.54 3.80 0.18
CA SER A 197 5.14 3.36 0.15
C SER A 197 4.63 3.06 -1.27
N LEU A 198 5.43 3.33 -2.32
CA LEU A 198 5.04 3.09 -3.71
C LEU A 198 4.88 1.60 -3.99
N ILE A 199 3.65 1.17 -4.22
CA ILE A 199 3.29 -0.24 -4.45
C ILE A 199 3.12 -0.53 -5.94
N HIS A 200 2.62 0.44 -6.72
CA HIS A 200 2.24 0.20 -8.11
C HIS A 200 2.44 1.42 -9.01
N VAL A 201 3.18 1.22 -10.10
CA VAL A 201 3.25 2.13 -11.26
C VAL A 201 2.52 1.49 -12.43
N LYS A 202 1.49 2.17 -12.96
CA LYS A 202 0.56 1.55 -13.91
C LYS A 202 1.17 1.17 -15.25
N THR A 203 2.15 1.93 -15.75
CA THR A 203 2.75 1.69 -17.06
C THR A 203 4.24 1.40 -16.95
N PHE A 204 5.10 2.39 -16.84
CA PHE A 204 6.53 2.13 -16.79
C PHE A 204 7.25 2.87 -15.66
N LEU A 205 8.31 2.24 -15.18
CA LEU A 205 9.30 2.80 -14.29
C LEU A 205 10.59 3.02 -15.08
N GLN A 206 11.07 4.25 -15.12
CA GLN A 206 12.35 4.59 -15.73
C GLN A 206 13.24 5.30 -14.71
N ILE A 207 14.45 4.78 -14.50
CA ILE A 207 15.47 5.39 -13.64
C ILE A 207 16.72 5.59 -14.49
N ASN A 208 17.05 6.83 -14.83
CA ASN A 208 18.13 7.08 -15.77
C ASN A 208 18.96 8.34 -15.55
N ASN A 209 20.23 8.30 -15.95
CA ASN A 209 21.11 9.48 -15.89
C ASN A 209 21.18 10.13 -14.49
N ASN A 210 21.18 9.32 -13.42
CA ASN A 210 21.40 9.82 -12.05
C ASN A 210 22.85 9.48 -11.66
N PRO A 211 23.83 10.39 -11.87
CA PRO A 211 25.26 10.08 -11.82
C PRO A 211 25.78 9.67 -10.44
N VAL A 212 25.09 10.07 -9.37
CA VAL A 212 25.49 9.78 -7.98
C VAL A 212 24.56 8.79 -7.28
N LEU A 213 23.54 8.25 -7.99
CA LEU A 213 22.60 7.29 -7.43
C LEU A 213 23.31 5.97 -7.15
N THR A 214 23.31 5.55 -5.88
CA THR A 214 24.03 4.35 -5.41
C THR A 214 23.12 3.15 -5.18
N ASN A 215 21.86 3.39 -4.87
CA ASN A 215 20.86 2.38 -4.61
C ASN A 215 19.44 2.91 -4.92
N ILE A 216 18.48 2.00 -5.00
CA ILE A 216 17.06 2.28 -5.26
C ILE A 216 16.17 1.73 -4.14
N ASN A 217 16.68 1.66 -2.91
CA ASN A 217 16.03 0.97 -1.80
C ASN A 217 14.66 1.57 -1.41
N GLY A 218 14.43 2.85 -1.71
CA GLY A 218 13.11 3.45 -1.59
C GLY A 218 12.03 2.76 -2.42
N LEU A 219 12.35 1.89 -3.39
CA LEU A 219 11.33 1.14 -4.15
C LEU A 219 10.97 -0.21 -3.53
N LYS A 220 11.47 -0.54 -2.34
CA LYS A 220 11.42 -1.90 -1.79
C LYS A 220 10.03 -2.55 -1.77
N ASN A 221 8.97 -1.76 -1.60
CA ASN A 221 7.58 -2.26 -1.55
C ASN A 221 6.86 -2.20 -2.91
N LEU A 222 7.55 -1.88 -4.00
CA LEU A 222 6.99 -1.83 -5.34
C LEU A 222 6.70 -3.25 -5.84
N GLU A 223 5.43 -3.65 -5.83
CA GLU A 223 5.02 -5.00 -6.22
C GLU A 223 4.74 -5.14 -7.73
N LYS A 224 4.39 -4.03 -8.39
CA LYS A 224 3.89 -4.07 -9.77
C LYS A 224 4.32 -2.86 -10.62
N VAL A 225 4.76 -3.16 -11.84
CA VAL A 225 4.92 -2.18 -12.93
C VAL A 225 4.18 -2.68 -14.17
N GLY A 226 3.10 -1.99 -14.53
CA GLY A 226 2.19 -2.41 -15.60
C GLY A 226 0.77 -2.67 -15.11
N ASP A 227 -0.13 -2.95 -16.05
CA ASP A 227 -1.50 -3.39 -15.75
C ASP A 227 -1.69 -4.79 -16.33
N SER A 228 -2.09 -5.74 -15.48
CA SER A 228 -2.27 -7.14 -15.86
C SER A 228 -3.40 -7.32 -16.88
N GLN A 229 -4.30 -6.33 -17.00
CA GLN A 229 -5.35 -6.32 -18.00
C GLN A 229 -4.87 -5.86 -19.38
N PHE A 230 -3.70 -5.20 -19.45
CA PHE A 230 -3.12 -4.71 -20.69
C PHE A 230 -1.72 -5.32 -20.87
N LEU A 231 -1.67 -6.43 -21.60
CA LEU A 231 -0.40 -7.03 -22.03
C LEU A 231 0.50 -5.96 -22.68
N SER A 232 1.80 -6.02 -22.41
CA SER A 232 2.81 -5.09 -22.93
C SER A 232 2.72 -3.64 -22.40
N SER A 233 2.09 -3.39 -21.25
CA SER A 233 2.00 -2.04 -20.65
C SER A 233 3.07 -1.74 -19.60
N GLY A 234 3.70 -2.77 -19.04
CA GLY A 234 4.56 -2.77 -17.86
C GLY A 234 6.05 -2.83 -18.16
N SER A 235 6.79 -1.72 -18.05
CA SER A 235 8.22 -1.71 -18.36
C SER A 235 9.08 -1.15 -17.25
N VAL A 236 10.18 -1.84 -16.95
CA VAL A 236 11.22 -1.35 -16.04
C VAL A 236 12.47 -1.06 -16.85
N THR A 237 12.91 0.19 -16.84
CA THR A 237 14.13 0.62 -17.54
C THR A 237 15.07 1.30 -16.56
N ILE A 238 16.26 0.73 -16.39
CA ILE A 238 17.32 1.27 -15.53
C ILE A 238 18.54 1.48 -16.41
N LEU A 239 18.85 2.75 -16.71
CA LEU A 239 19.95 3.04 -17.63
C LEU A 239 20.86 4.20 -17.21
N GLN A 240 22.15 4.11 -17.47
CA GLN A 240 23.08 5.22 -17.24
C GLN A 240 23.08 5.73 -15.79
N ASN A 241 23.04 4.83 -14.81
CA ASN A 241 23.26 5.14 -13.39
C ASN A 241 24.62 4.54 -12.97
N PRO A 242 25.74 5.24 -13.24
CA PRO A 242 27.07 4.64 -13.21
C PRO A 242 27.53 4.17 -11.83
N LEU A 243 26.94 4.69 -10.74
CA LEU A 243 27.28 4.29 -9.35
C LEU A 243 26.26 3.34 -8.71
N LEU A 244 25.19 2.95 -9.42
CA LEU A 244 24.18 2.03 -8.90
C LEU A 244 24.80 0.63 -8.74
N GLN A 245 24.73 0.06 -7.52
CA GLN A 245 25.46 -1.17 -7.18
C GLN A 245 24.63 -2.45 -7.28
N ASN A 246 23.33 -2.36 -7.03
CA ASN A 246 22.39 -3.49 -7.05
C ASN A 246 20.97 -3.00 -7.37
N LEU A 247 20.05 -3.96 -7.51
CA LEU A 247 18.63 -3.70 -7.72
C LEU A 247 17.79 -4.12 -6.50
N ASP A 248 18.36 -4.23 -5.30
CA ASP A 248 17.69 -4.82 -4.12
C ASP A 248 16.39 -4.10 -3.74
N GLY A 249 16.28 -2.81 -4.09
CA GLY A 249 15.03 -2.06 -3.96
C GLY A 249 13.88 -2.56 -4.84
N LEU A 250 14.07 -3.56 -5.71
CA LEU A 250 12.99 -4.20 -6.47
C LEU A 250 12.63 -5.58 -5.92
N SER A 251 13.13 -5.98 -4.75
CA SER A 251 12.98 -7.35 -4.23
C SER A 251 11.54 -7.86 -4.13
N ASP A 252 10.55 -6.97 -4.00
CA ASP A 252 9.15 -7.34 -3.86
C ASP A 252 8.37 -7.22 -5.19
N LEU A 253 9.05 -6.81 -6.28
CA LEU A 253 8.48 -6.66 -7.60
C LEU A 253 8.17 -8.02 -8.22
N ARG A 254 6.88 -8.31 -8.39
CA ARG A 254 6.37 -9.59 -8.89
C ARG A 254 5.89 -9.52 -10.34
N GLU A 255 5.40 -8.35 -10.76
CA GLU A 255 4.77 -8.19 -12.06
C GLU A 255 5.41 -7.07 -12.88
N VAL A 256 5.99 -7.45 -14.03
CA VAL A 256 6.43 -6.56 -15.11
C VAL A 256 5.82 -7.06 -16.42
N SER A 257 4.77 -6.39 -16.91
CA SER A 257 3.93 -6.96 -17.99
C SER A 257 4.49 -6.84 -19.41
N ALA A 258 5.66 -6.22 -19.61
CA ALA A 258 6.31 -6.03 -20.90
C ALA A 258 7.81 -6.36 -20.87
N TYR A 259 8.67 -5.39 -20.53
CA TYR A 259 10.11 -5.54 -20.73
C TYR A 259 10.94 -4.98 -19.58
N ILE A 260 12.07 -5.64 -19.33
CA ILE A 260 13.11 -5.20 -18.40
C ILE A 260 14.35 -4.85 -19.20
N HIS A 261 14.75 -3.58 -19.15
CA HIS A 261 15.91 -3.04 -19.82
C HIS A 261 16.91 -2.50 -18.79
N ILE A 262 18.08 -3.12 -18.69
CA ILE A 262 19.16 -2.73 -17.78
C ILE A 262 20.39 -2.42 -18.63
N ARG A 263 20.78 -1.14 -18.69
CA ARG A 263 21.82 -0.70 -19.60
C ARG A 263 22.79 0.35 -19.05
N GLU A 264 24.09 0.24 -19.35
CA GLU A 264 25.07 1.29 -19.00
C GLU A 264 25.11 1.62 -17.49
N ASN A 265 24.89 0.63 -16.61
CA ASN A 265 25.03 0.79 -15.15
C ASN A 265 26.38 0.18 -14.71
N GLN A 266 27.46 0.94 -14.92
CA GLN A 266 28.82 0.43 -14.84
C GLN A 266 29.22 -0.18 -13.49
N SER A 267 28.61 0.21 -12.37
CA SER A 267 28.90 -0.35 -11.04
C SER A 267 27.95 -1.47 -10.60
N LEU A 268 26.99 -1.86 -11.44
CA LEU A 268 25.95 -2.82 -11.07
C LEU A 268 26.56 -4.23 -10.95
N LEU A 269 26.50 -4.83 -9.76
CA LEU A 269 27.16 -6.10 -9.44
C LEU A 269 26.29 -7.32 -9.74
N ASN A 270 24.98 -7.18 -9.57
CA ASN A 270 23.98 -8.22 -9.76
C ASN A 270 22.61 -7.60 -10.08
N ILE A 271 21.63 -8.46 -10.34
CA ILE A 271 20.22 -8.12 -10.56
C ILE A 271 19.31 -8.88 -9.58
N ASP A 272 19.81 -9.16 -8.37
CA ASP A 272 19.16 -10.09 -7.43
C ASP A 272 17.79 -9.60 -6.97
N GLY A 273 17.55 -8.29 -6.97
CA GLY A 273 16.22 -7.73 -6.72
C GLY A 273 15.15 -8.11 -7.75
N LEU A 274 15.47 -8.78 -8.85
CA LEU A 274 14.47 -9.30 -9.80
C LEU A 274 13.96 -10.71 -9.43
N SER A 275 14.34 -11.24 -8.27
CA SER A 275 14.13 -12.64 -7.86
C SER A 275 12.68 -13.10 -7.76
N GLU A 276 11.71 -12.20 -7.67
CA GLU A 276 10.28 -12.52 -7.56
C GLU A 276 9.53 -12.45 -8.90
N ILE A 277 10.21 -12.06 -9.99
CA ILE A 277 9.57 -11.89 -11.30
C ILE A 277 9.46 -13.22 -12.03
N GLU A 278 8.24 -13.68 -12.25
CA GLU A 278 7.96 -14.98 -12.90
C GLU A 278 7.84 -14.89 -14.44
N ASN A 279 7.33 -13.77 -14.95
CA ASN A 279 6.96 -13.61 -16.36
C ASN A 279 7.38 -12.24 -16.88
N ILE A 280 8.06 -12.21 -18.02
CA ILE A 280 8.39 -10.99 -18.79
C ILE A 280 8.24 -11.27 -20.29
N GLU A 281 7.99 -10.26 -21.12
CA GLU A 281 7.99 -10.47 -22.57
C GLU A 281 9.41 -10.42 -23.15
N SER A 282 10.18 -9.40 -22.76
CA SER A 282 11.53 -9.16 -23.27
C SER A 282 12.51 -8.81 -22.16
N LEU A 283 13.71 -9.38 -22.24
CA LEU A 283 14.83 -9.06 -21.35
C LEU A 283 15.99 -8.48 -22.15
N VAL A 284 16.45 -7.30 -21.74
CA VAL A 284 17.66 -6.67 -22.29
C VAL A 284 18.61 -6.31 -21.16
N ILE A 285 19.80 -6.92 -21.15
CA ILE A 285 20.90 -6.58 -20.24
C ILE A 285 22.12 -6.23 -21.09
N PHE A 286 22.48 -4.95 -21.13
CA PHE A 286 23.44 -4.43 -22.11
C PHE A 286 24.46 -3.49 -21.48
N ASP A 287 25.76 -3.69 -21.68
CA ASP A 287 26.78 -2.70 -21.23
C ASP A 287 26.76 -2.46 -19.70
N ASN A 288 26.76 -3.55 -18.92
CA ASN A 288 26.88 -3.51 -17.45
C ASN A 288 28.10 -4.31 -17.00
N ASP A 289 29.28 -3.71 -17.14
CA ASP A 289 30.59 -4.37 -17.04
C ASP A 289 30.84 -5.15 -15.73
N GLN A 290 30.24 -4.75 -14.61
CA GLN A 290 30.49 -5.35 -13.31
C GLN A 290 29.50 -6.47 -12.94
N ILE A 291 28.45 -6.72 -13.73
CA ILE A 291 27.51 -7.81 -13.46
C ILE A 291 28.26 -9.13 -13.68
N THR A 292 28.28 -9.98 -12.65
CA THR A 292 28.95 -11.29 -12.73
C THR A 292 28.00 -12.46 -12.93
N ASN A 293 26.73 -12.27 -12.54
CA ASN A 293 25.69 -13.27 -12.63
C ASN A 293 24.32 -12.62 -12.84
N ILE A 294 23.36 -13.44 -13.29
CA ILE A 294 21.95 -13.08 -13.45
C ILE A 294 21.05 -14.00 -12.60
N ASP A 295 21.51 -14.39 -11.41
CA ASP A 295 20.78 -15.32 -10.53
C ASP A 295 19.43 -14.78 -10.05
N GLY A 296 19.24 -13.45 -10.06
CA GLY A 296 17.96 -12.80 -9.87
C GLY A 296 16.85 -13.24 -10.86
N LEU A 297 17.17 -13.95 -11.95
CA LEU A 297 16.16 -14.46 -12.89
C LEU A 297 15.68 -15.89 -12.58
N ARG A 298 16.10 -16.50 -11.46
CA ARG A 298 15.78 -17.90 -11.12
C ARG A 298 14.28 -18.20 -10.95
N SER A 299 13.44 -17.20 -10.70
CA SER A 299 11.98 -17.38 -10.66
C SER A 299 11.33 -17.13 -12.01
N THR A 300 12.04 -16.50 -12.95
CA THR A 300 11.54 -16.21 -14.29
C THR A 300 11.41 -17.51 -15.09
N SER A 301 10.18 -17.94 -15.28
CA SER A 301 9.83 -19.18 -15.98
C SER A 301 9.38 -18.95 -17.42
N PHE A 302 8.93 -17.73 -17.73
CA PHE A 302 8.50 -17.37 -19.08
C PHE A 302 9.13 -16.04 -19.54
N ILE A 303 9.85 -16.15 -20.66
CA ILE A 303 10.22 -15.02 -21.51
C ILE A 303 9.66 -15.31 -22.90
N VAL A 304 8.91 -14.38 -23.49
CA VAL A 304 8.12 -14.68 -24.70
C VAL A 304 8.84 -14.28 -25.99
N LYS A 305 9.44 -13.10 -26.02
CA LYS A 305 9.89 -12.44 -27.27
C LYS A 305 11.38 -12.47 -27.45
N GLU A 306 12.15 -11.97 -26.48
CA GLU A 306 13.60 -11.86 -26.65
C GLU A 306 14.39 -11.90 -25.34
N ILE A 307 15.59 -12.44 -25.45
CA ILE A 307 16.65 -12.39 -24.45
C ILE A 307 17.87 -11.81 -25.17
N ILE A 308 18.20 -10.56 -24.87
CA ILE A 308 19.37 -9.88 -25.41
C ILE A 308 20.31 -9.57 -24.26
N ILE A 309 21.43 -10.27 -24.19
CA ILE A 309 22.44 -10.06 -23.14
C ILE A 309 23.78 -9.84 -23.81
N LYS A 310 24.25 -8.58 -23.82
CA LYS A 310 25.47 -8.22 -24.56
C LYS A 310 26.33 -7.20 -23.88
N PHE A 311 27.62 -7.22 -24.18
CA PHE A 311 28.59 -6.24 -23.68
C PHE A 311 28.60 -6.18 -22.15
N ASN A 312 28.43 -7.32 -21.46
CA ASN A 312 28.59 -7.39 -20.00
C ASN A 312 29.92 -8.10 -19.71
N ASP A 313 30.99 -7.31 -19.61
CA ASP A 313 32.38 -7.80 -19.56
C ASP A 313 32.71 -8.66 -18.33
N GLY A 314 31.92 -8.58 -17.25
CA GLY A 314 32.05 -9.41 -16.05
C GLY A 314 31.17 -10.66 -16.02
N LEU A 315 30.21 -10.79 -16.94
CA LEU A 315 29.11 -11.76 -16.81
C LEU A 315 29.55 -13.17 -17.22
N VAL A 316 29.71 -14.03 -16.22
CA VAL A 316 30.15 -15.43 -16.39
C VAL A 316 29.09 -16.46 -16.01
N ASN A 317 28.07 -16.09 -15.22
CA ASN A 317 27.04 -17.00 -14.72
C ASN A 317 25.65 -16.64 -15.26
N PHE A 318 25.12 -17.50 -16.13
CA PHE A 318 23.80 -17.41 -16.76
C PHE A 318 22.77 -18.39 -16.16
N CYS A 319 23.07 -19.03 -15.04
CA CYS A 319 22.22 -20.08 -14.48
C CYS A 319 20.83 -19.59 -14.04
N GLY A 320 20.65 -18.28 -13.85
CA GLY A 320 19.32 -17.70 -13.68
C GLY A 320 18.36 -17.92 -14.85
N LEU A 321 18.86 -18.19 -16.07
CA LEU A 321 18.00 -18.48 -17.23
C LEU A 321 17.61 -19.96 -17.37
N GLU A 322 18.17 -20.86 -16.55
CA GLU A 322 17.83 -22.30 -16.63
C GLU A 322 16.32 -22.57 -16.59
N PRO A 323 15.52 -21.96 -15.69
CA PRO A 323 14.07 -22.22 -15.63
C PRO A 323 13.34 -21.77 -16.91
N THR A 324 13.74 -20.63 -17.48
CA THR A 324 13.17 -20.12 -18.74
C THR A 324 13.50 -21.04 -19.92
N LEU A 325 14.73 -21.54 -20.02
CA LEU A 325 15.20 -22.27 -21.22
C LEU A 325 14.98 -23.79 -21.13
N SER A 326 15.07 -24.40 -19.93
CA SER A 326 14.93 -25.86 -19.75
C SER A 326 13.54 -26.41 -20.04
N THR A 327 12.51 -25.56 -20.06
CA THR A 327 11.13 -25.98 -20.33
C THR A 327 10.83 -26.18 -21.82
N ASN A 328 11.80 -25.96 -22.74
CA ASN A 328 11.61 -25.92 -24.20
C ASN A 328 10.52 -24.91 -24.66
N ASN A 329 10.14 -23.96 -23.79
CA ASN A 329 9.06 -23.01 -24.05
C ASN A 329 9.56 -21.70 -24.67
N PHE A 330 10.85 -21.37 -24.52
CA PHE A 330 11.41 -20.18 -25.15
C PHE A 330 11.54 -20.37 -26.67
N GLN A 331 10.74 -19.63 -27.42
CA GLN A 331 10.78 -19.59 -28.90
C GLN A 331 11.14 -18.20 -29.44
N GLY A 332 11.56 -17.30 -28.54
CA GLY A 332 11.94 -15.95 -28.85
C GLY A 332 13.34 -15.83 -29.47
N THR A 333 13.79 -14.60 -29.64
CA THR A 333 15.15 -14.30 -30.07
C THR A 333 16.11 -14.46 -28.90
N TYR A 334 17.06 -15.39 -29.01
CA TYR A 334 18.18 -15.52 -28.07
C TYR A 334 19.44 -14.90 -28.68
N ASP A 335 19.91 -13.79 -28.11
CA ASP A 335 21.05 -13.04 -28.63
C ASP A 335 22.02 -12.68 -27.49
N VAL A 336 22.89 -13.64 -27.20
CA VAL A 336 23.93 -13.55 -26.16
C VAL A 336 25.30 -13.49 -26.82
N ALA A 337 25.97 -12.35 -26.72
CA ALA A 337 27.26 -12.11 -27.35
C ALA A 337 28.04 -11.00 -26.64
N PHE A 338 29.38 -11.01 -26.77
CA PHE A 338 30.24 -9.97 -26.19
C PHE A 338 30.14 -9.85 -24.66
N ASN A 339 29.84 -10.93 -23.95
CA ASN A 339 30.00 -11.02 -22.49
C ASN A 339 31.26 -11.83 -22.14
N ALA A 340 31.62 -11.92 -20.85
CA ALA A 340 32.74 -12.78 -20.41
C ALA A 340 32.51 -14.25 -20.78
N TYR A 341 31.29 -14.75 -20.57
CA TYR A 341 30.81 -16.04 -21.05
C TYR A 341 29.62 -15.85 -22.00
N ASN A 342 29.56 -16.59 -23.11
CA ASN A 342 28.49 -16.48 -24.10
C ASN A 342 27.89 -17.87 -24.37
N PRO A 343 27.12 -18.45 -23.42
CA PRO A 343 26.51 -19.75 -23.61
C PRO A 343 25.49 -19.71 -24.74
N THR A 344 25.44 -20.79 -25.52
CA THR A 344 24.29 -21.06 -26.38
C THR A 344 23.07 -21.49 -25.55
N GLN A 345 21.87 -21.34 -26.10
CA GLN A 345 20.65 -21.85 -25.45
C GLN A 345 20.78 -23.33 -25.07
N GLN A 346 21.30 -24.17 -25.96
CA GLN A 346 21.49 -25.61 -25.71
C GLN A 346 22.47 -25.90 -24.57
N GLN A 347 23.48 -25.05 -24.35
CA GLN A 347 24.41 -25.21 -23.23
C GLN A 347 23.70 -24.98 -21.89
N ILE A 348 22.89 -23.93 -21.79
CA ILE A 348 22.08 -23.68 -20.58
C ILE A 348 21.10 -24.83 -20.34
N GLU A 349 20.42 -25.33 -21.39
CA GLU A 349 19.52 -26.49 -21.28
C GLU A 349 20.23 -27.76 -20.77
N ASN A 350 21.53 -27.90 -21.04
CA ASN A 350 22.35 -29.02 -20.56
C ASN A 350 23.00 -28.77 -19.18
N GLY A 351 22.72 -27.63 -18.53
CA GLY A 351 23.31 -27.22 -17.25
C GLY A 351 24.73 -26.63 -17.35
N GLU A 352 25.21 -26.33 -18.56
CA GLU A 352 26.47 -25.62 -18.80
C GLU A 352 26.24 -24.10 -18.78
N CYS A 353 25.77 -23.57 -17.65
CA CYS A 353 25.33 -22.18 -17.53
C CYS A 353 26.34 -21.21 -16.92
N SER A 354 27.55 -21.66 -16.53
CA SER A 354 28.58 -20.81 -15.94
C SER A 354 30.01 -21.19 -16.32
N GLN A 355 30.96 -20.25 -16.21
CA GLN A 355 32.41 -20.44 -16.40
C GLN A 355 33.26 -19.87 -15.27
#